data_AF-A5AIM0-F1
#
_entry.id   AF-A5AIM0-F1
#
_cell.length_a   1.000
_cell.length_b   1.000
_cell.length_c   1.000
_cell.angle_alpha   90.00
_cell.angle_beta   90.00
_cell.angle_gamma   90.00
#
_symmetry.space_group_name_H-M   'P 1'
#
loop_
_entity.id
_entity.type
_entity.pdbx_description
1 polymer ?
#
loop_
_entity_poly.entity_id
_entity_poly.type
_entity_poly.pdbx_seq_one_letter_code
_entity_poly.pdbx_strand_id
1 'polypeptide(L)'
;MESVWLHQHSPKLPDPREVPPASSTSAPSKPIPETTSFDSPPAVPPTLRAAHYYPWCRTLTTTQTAIMERMDHFQLRQDQQTLILCEIQQHLRLLPPAPPVAVPSTVAAEDPSYPLEEPTT
;
A
#
# COMPACT_ATOMS: atom_id res chain seq x y z
N MET A 1 -20.16 31.77 5.65
CA MET A 1 -19.14 32.72 6.12
C MET A 1 -18.09 31.92 6.86
N GLU A 2 -16.90 31.97 6.31
CA GLU A 2 -15.68 31.28 6.72
C GLU A 2 -15.22 31.59 8.16
N SER A 3 -14.53 30.64 8.77
CA SER A 3 -13.50 30.92 9.79
C SER A 3 -12.44 29.81 9.77
N VAL A 4 -11.49 29.99 8.85
CA VAL A 4 -10.03 29.89 9.05
C VAL A 4 -9.53 28.75 9.95
N TRP A 5 -9.31 27.57 9.35
CA TRP A 5 -8.48 26.48 9.87
C TRP A 5 -7.00 26.67 9.47
N LEU A 6 -6.39 27.84 9.73
CA LEU A 6 -5.05 28.16 9.19
C LEU A 6 -4.00 28.62 10.21
N HIS A 7 -3.97 28.05 11.42
CA HIS A 7 -2.74 28.14 12.20
C HIS A 7 -2.70 27.14 13.34
N GLN A 8 -1.56 26.46 13.53
CA GLN A 8 -1.10 25.89 14.80
C GLN A 8 -1.03 24.38 15.01
N HIS A 9 -0.73 23.53 14.03
CA HIS A 9 -0.20 22.20 14.40
C HIS A 9 0.94 21.71 13.49
N SER A 10 2.01 22.50 13.39
CA SER A 10 3.33 21.90 13.10
C SER A 10 3.84 21.26 14.39
N PRO A 11 4.06 19.93 14.45
CA PRO A 11 4.75 19.35 15.60
C PRO A 11 6.19 19.88 15.60
N LYS A 12 6.55 20.64 16.63
CA LYS A 12 7.92 21.11 16.83
C LYS A 12 8.75 19.91 17.27
N LEU A 13 9.64 19.43 16.39
CA LEU A 13 10.61 18.40 16.72
C LEU A 13 11.46 18.89 17.91
N PRO A 14 11.69 18.07 18.95
CA PRO A 14 12.63 18.44 20.00
C PRO A 14 14.03 18.55 19.41
N ASP A 15 14.79 19.58 19.81
CA ASP A 15 16.20 19.71 19.45
C ASP A 15 16.96 18.43 19.85
N PRO A 16 17.85 17.90 18.98
CA PRO A 16 18.68 16.77 19.32
C PRO A 16 19.57 17.15 20.52
N ARG A 17 19.32 16.57 21.69
CA ARG A 17 20.24 16.72 22.82
C ARG A 17 21.57 16.06 22.46
N GLU A 18 22.62 16.85 22.43
CA GLU A 18 24.00 16.39 22.35
C GLU A 18 24.32 15.59 23.62
N VAL A 19 24.40 14.26 23.48
CA VAL A 19 24.87 13.37 24.55
C VAL A 19 26.40 13.48 24.59
N PRO A 20 27.01 13.69 25.77
CA PRO A 20 28.46 13.86 25.89
C PRO A 20 29.20 12.60 25.38
N PRO A 21 30.45 12.76 24.89
CA PRO A 21 31.23 11.67 24.33
C PRO A 21 31.47 10.55 25.35
N ALA A 22 31.52 9.33 24.84
CA ALA A 22 31.62 8.08 25.58
C ALA A 22 32.66 8.11 26.72
N SER A 23 32.22 7.76 27.93
CA SER A 23 33.12 7.34 29.00
C SER A 23 33.60 5.92 28.68
N SER A 24 34.74 5.82 28.01
CA SER A 24 35.49 4.57 27.86
C SER A 24 35.92 4.06 29.24
N THR A 25 35.17 3.12 29.81
CA THR A 25 35.69 2.25 30.87
C THR A 25 36.37 1.06 30.20
N SER A 26 37.68 1.19 30.05
CA SER A 26 38.58 0.09 29.72
C SER A 26 38.85 -0.72 30.98
N ALA A 27 38.43 -1.99 31.00
CA ALA A 27 39.18 -3.08 31.61
C ALA A 27 38.77 -4.43 30.96
N PRO A 28 39.72 -5.24 30.47
CA PRO A 28 39.46 -6.44 29.68
C PRO A 28 39.40 -7.72 30.53
N SER A 29 38.74 -8.75 29.97
CA SER A 29 38.96 -10.20 30.12
C SER A 29 37.83 -11.01 30.79
N LYS A 30 37.16 -11.86 30.01
CA LYS A 30 37.56 -13.26 29.75
C LYS A 30 36.85 -13.81 28.49
N PRO A 31 37.45 -14.76 27.74
CA PRO A 31 36.95 -15.18 26.44
C PRO A 31 35.97 -16.38 26.51
N ILE A 32 34.99 -16.37 25.59
CA ILE A 32 34.46 -17.50 24.78
C ILE A 32 33.76 -18.65 25.54
N PRO A 33 32.51 -18.97 25.14
CA PRO A 33 32.33 -20.25 24.46
C PRO A 33 31.68 -20.06 23.08
N GLU A 34 32.53 -19.96 22.06
CA GLU A 34 32.24 -20.52 20.75
C GLU A 34 32.42 -22.03 20.92
N THR A 35 31.31 -22.77 20.87
CA THR A 35 31.11 -24.07 20.23
C THR A 35 29.98 -24.80 20.96
N THR A 36 28.75 -24.42 20.64
CA THR A 36 27.88 -25.32 19.89
C THR A 36 27.21 -24.42 18.86
N SER A 37 27.84 -24.36 17.70
CA SER A 37 27.27 -25.00 16.52
C SER A 37 25.82 -24.56 16.33
N PHE A 38 25.62 -23.77 15.30
CA PHE A 38 24.34 -23.48 14.67
C PHE A 38 23.75 -24.80 14.09
N ASP A 39 23.55 -25.81 14.95
CA ASP A 39 23.21 -27.18 14.58
C ASP A 39 22.57 -27.93 15.77
N SER A 40 21.63 -27.27 16.45
CA SER A 40 20.56 -27.98 17.16
C SER A 40 19.46 -26.97 17.47
N PRO A 41 18.22 -27.15 16.97
CA PRO A 41 17.13 -26.28 17.37
C PRO A 41 16.94 -26.44 18.89
N PRO A 42 16.92 -25.36 19.68
CA PRO A 42 16.59 -25.48 21.09
C PRO A 42 15.22 -26.14 21.18
N ALA A 43 15.09 -27.13 22.05
CA ALA A 43 13.85 -27.82 22.36
C ALA A 43 12.90 -26.89 23.14
N VAL A 44 12.60 -25.72 22.57
CA VAL A 44 11.50 -24.87 23.01
C VAL A 44 10.23 -25.56 22.52
N PRO A 45 9.28 -25.89 23.41
CA PRO A 45 8.03 -26.48 22.97
C PRO A 45 7.38 -25.54 21.93
N PRO A 46 6.83 -26.09 20.84
CA PRO A 46 6.27 -25.31 19.73
C PRO A 46 5.22 -24.29 20.21
N THR A 47 4.61 -24.51 21.37
CA THR A 47 3.72 -23.59 22.09
C THR A 47 4.36 -22.24 22.44
N LEU A 48 5.60 -22.21 22.91
CA LEU A 48 6.32 -20.94 23.22
C LEU A 48 6.67 -20.18 21.93
N ARG A 49 7.07 -20.90 20.87
CA ARG A 49 7.38 -20.29 19.56
C ARG A 49 6.11 -19.76 18.88
N ALA A 50 4.99 -20.47 18.99
CA ALA A 50 3.69 -20.05 18.49
C ALA A 50 3.14 -18.82 19.23
N ALA A 51 3.33 -18.74 20.56
CA ALA A 51 2.89 -17.61 21.37
C ALA A 51 3.53 -16.27 20.97
N HIS A 52 4.80 -16.30 20.52
CA HIS A 52 5.50 -15.10 20.01
C HIS A 52 5.24 -14.83 18.51
N TYR A 53 4.87 -15.85 17.73
CA TYR A 53 4.62 -15.73 16.28
C TYR A 53 3.18 -15.29 15.95
N TYR A 54 2.18 -15.78 16.70
CA TYR A 54 0.77 -15.51 16.44
C TYR A 54 0.37 -14.01 16.53
N PRO A 55 0.87 -13.22 17.51
CA PRO A 55 0.58 -11.79 17.56
C PRO A 55 1.17 -11.00 16.38
N TRP A 56 2.36 -11.38 15.92
CA TRP A 56 3.02 -10.75 14.76
C TRP A 56 2.23 -11.02 13.47
N CYS A 57 1.89 -12.28 13.20
CA CYS A 57 1.09 -12.63 12.02
C CYS A 57 -0.27 -11.92 12.03
N ARG A 58 -0.95 -11.87 13.18
CA ARG A 58 -2.22 -11.14 13.31
C ARG A 58 -2.04 -9.66 12.98
N THR A 59 -1.01 -9.03 13.52
CA THR A 59 -0.71 -7.62 13.27
C THR A 59 -0.41 -7.37 11.79
N LEU A 60 0.37 -8.25 11.16
CA LEU A 60 0.69 -8.17 9.73
C LEU A 60 -0.58 -8.26 8.88
N THR A 61 -1.43 -9.26 9.11
CA THR A 61 -2.70 -9.43 8.38
C THR A 61 -3.61 -8.21 8.57
N THR A 62 -3.84 -7.77 9.81
CA THR A 62 -4.69 -6.60 10.07
C THR A 62 -4.16 -5.33 9.41
N THR A 63 -2.83 -5.13 9.44
CA THR A 63 -2.20 -3.97 8.81
C THR A 63 -2.37 -4.00 7.29
N GLN A 64 -2.17 -5.17 6.68
CA GLN A 64 -2.34 -5.33 5.24
C GLN A 64 -3.79 -5.06 4.81
N THR A 65 -4.78 -5.59 5.56
CA THR A 65 -6.19 -5.29 5.32
C THR A 65 -6.50 -3.80 5.45
N ALA A 66 -6.05 -3.16 6.53
CA ALA A 66 -6.29 -1.74 6.74
C ALA A 66 -5.67 -0.86 5.64
N ILE A 67 -4.51 -1.26 5.08
CA ILE A 67 -3.89 -0.55 3.95
C ILE A 67 -4.75 -0.69 2.69
N MET A 68 -5.19 -1.92 2.37
CA MET A 68 -6.04 -2.18 1.21
C MET A 68 -7.37 -1.41 1.30
N GLU A 69 -8.02 -1.44 2.47
CA GLU A 69 -9.25 -0.66 2.72
C GLU A 69 -9.01 0.84 2.59
N ARG A 70 -7.88 1.36 3.12
CA ARG A 70 -7.54 2.77 2.95
C ARG A 70 -7.33 3.14 1.48
N MET A 71 -6.69 2.28 0.70
CA MET A 71 -6.51 2.50 -0.74
C MET A 71 -7.86 2.61 -1.45
N ASP A 72 -8.79 1.69 -1.18
CA ASP A 72 -10.15 1.72 -1.74
C ASP A 72 -10.88 3.02 -1.41
N HIS A 73 -10.83 3.44 -0.14
CA HIS A 73 -11.41 4.73 0.28
C HIS A 73 -10.77 5.94 -0.42
N PHE A 74 -9.45 5.91 -0.69
CA PHE A 74 -8.80 6.97 -1.44
C PHE A 74 -9.25 6.98 -2.90
N GLN A 75 -9.38 5.81 -3.53
CA GLN A 75 -9.87 5.69 -4.90
C GLN A 75 -11.29 6.24 -5.03
N LEU A 76 -12.21 5.82 -4.15
CA LEU A 76 -13.57 6.35 -4.14
C LEU A 76 -13.60 7.88 -4.00
N ARG A 77 -12.73 8.45 -3.16
CA ARG A 77 -12.61 9.91 -3.05
C ARG A 77 -12.06 10.56 -4.31
N GLN A 78 -11.10 9.94 -5.00
CA GLN A 78 -10.60 10.46 -6.28
C GLN A 78 -11.69 10.42 -7.34
N ASP A 79 -12.46 9.34 -7.42
CA ASP A 79 -13.58 9.21 -8.35
C ASP A 79 -14.66 10.25 -8.06
N GLN A 80 -14.99 10.45 -6.79
CA GLN A 80 -15.95 11.48 -6.38
C GLN A 80 -15.44 12.89 -6.76
N GLN A 81 -14.17 13.20 -6.52
CA GLN A 81 -13.58 14.47 -6.92
C GLN A 81 -13.61 14.65 -8.44
N THR A 82 -13.36 13.58 -9.20
CA THR A 82 -13.42 13.58 -10.66
C THR A 82 -14.83 13.87 -11.14
N LEU A 83 -15.85 13.23 -10.55
CA LEU A 83 -17.25 13.50 -10.89
C LEU A 83 -17.65 14.95 -10.61
N ILE A 84 -17.25 15.50 -9.47
CA ILE A 84 -17.51 16.91 -9.13
C ILE A 84 -16.88 17.84 -10.17
N LEU A 85 -15.63 17.59 -10.56
CA LEU A 85 -14.95 18.38 -11.59
C LEU A 85 -15.66 18.28 -12.94
N CYS A 86 -16.03 17.07 -13.37
CA CYS A 86 -16.78 16.87 -14.60
C CYS A 86 -18.13 17.60 -14.56
N GLU A 87 -18.85 17.53 -13.44
CA GLU A 87 -20.13 18.20 -13.28
C GLU A 87 -19.99 19.73 -13.35
N ILE A 88 -18.99 20.31 -12.67
CA ILE A 88 -18.71 21.74 -12.76
C ILE A 88 -18.38 22.13 -14.21
N GLN A 89 -17.55 21.36 -14.90
CA GLN A 89 -17.21 21.61 -16.30
C GLN A 89 -18.43 21.55 -17.22
N GLN A 90 -19.37 20.63 -16.98
CA GLN A 90 -20.62 20.55 -17.73
C GLN A 90 -21.50 21.78 -17.51
N HIS A 91 -21.68 22.21 -16.26
CA HIS A 91 -22.46 23.40 -15.92
C HIS A 91 -21.89 24.66 -16.57
N LEU A 92 -20.55 24.77 -16.58
CA LEU A 92 -19.85 25.88 -17.20
C LEU A 92 -19.69 25.74 -18.73
N ARG A 93 -20.16 24.63 -19.32
CA ARG A 93 -19.98 24.28 -20.74
C ARG A 93 -18.51 24.35 -21.20
N LEU A 94 -17.60 24.00 -20.30
CA LEU A 94 -16.16 23.93 -20.57
C LEU A 94 -15.78 22.60 -21.25
N LEU A 95 -16.68 21.62 -21.22
CA LEU A 95 -16.47 20.33 -21.86
C LEU A 95 -16.94 20.38 -23.33
N PRO A 96 -16.13 19.90 -24.29
CA PRO A 96 -16.58 19.78 -25.67
C PRO A 96 -17.81 18.85 -25.76
N PRO A 97 -18.78 19.12 -26.66
CA PRO A 97 -19.91 18.22 -26.87
C PRO A 97 -19.38 16.82 -27.20
N ALA A 98 -19.88 15.81 -26.48
CA ALA A 98 -19.45 14.44 -26.65
C ALA A 98 -19.59 14.04 -28.13
N PRO A 99 -18.57 13.41 -28.73
CA PRO A 99 -18.67 12.94 -30.10
C PRO A 99 -19.88 11.99 -30.22
N PRO A 100 -20.62 12.02 -31.33
CA PRO A 100 -21.76 11.13 -31.52
C PRO A 100 -21.27 9.70 -31.33
N VAL A 101 -21.89 8.97 -30.40
CA VAL A 101 -21.66 7.54 -30.23
C VAL A 101 -21.95 6.90 -31.58
N ALA A 102 -20.91 6.41 -32.24
CA ALA A 102 -21.07 5.67 -33.48
C ALA A 102 -21.88 4.42 -33.15
N VAL A 103 -23.15 4.43 -33.55
CA VAL A 103 -23.98 3.23 -33.51
C VAL A 103 -23.22 2.20 -34.34
N PRO A 104 -22.80 1.05 -33.77
CA PRO A 104 -22.24 0.00 -34.60
C PRO A 104 -23.36 -0.39 -35.57
N SER A 105 -23.18 -0.05 -36.84
CA SER A 105 -24.09 -0.45 -37.89
C SER A 105 -23.99 -1.97 -37.98
N THR A 106 -24.88 -2.68 -37.28
CA THR A 106 -25.19 -4.09 -37.56
C THR A 106 -25.77 -4.13 -38.97
N VAL A 107 -24.88 -4.19 -39.95
CA VAL A 107 -25.20 -4.85 -41.21
C VAL A 107 -25.06 -6.32 -40.91
N ALA A 108 -26.19 -6.97 -40.63
CA ALA A 108 -26.33 -8.39 -40.82
C ALA A 108 -26.04 -8.66 -42.31
N ALA A 109 -24.82 -9.09 -42.61
CA ALA A 109 -24.50 -9.79 -43.85
C ALA A 109 -24.01 -11.16 -43.41
N GLU A 110 -24.90 -12.14 -43.53
CA GLU A 110 -24.58 -13.54 -43.35
C GLU A 110 -23.50 -13.95 -44.36
N ASP A 111 -22.43 -14.60 -43.88
CA ASP A 111 -21.88 -15.79 -44.53
C ASP A 111 -21.10 -16.64 -43.51
N PRO A 112 -21.55 -17.87 -43.20
CA PRO A 112 -20.90 -18.76 -42.25
C PRO A 112 -20.00 -19.75 -43.00
N SER A 113 -18.69 -19.53 -43.06
CA SER A 113 -17.66 -20.59 -43.25
C SER A 113 -16.31 -19.95 -43.51
N TYR A 114 -15.29 -20.27 -42.71
CA TYR A 114 -14.06 -20.92 -43.16
C TYR A 114 -13.14 -21.16 -41.93
N PRO A 115 -12.43 -22.31 -41.86
CA PRO A 115 -11.91 -22.85 -40.62
C PRO A 115 -10.52 -22.34 -40.27
N LEU A 116 -10.19 -22.55 -39.00
CA LEU A 116 -8.91 -22.36 -38.33
C LEU A 116 -7.81 -23.20 -39.01
N GLU A 117 -6.83 -22.55 -39.62
CA GLU A 117 -5.54 -23.17 -39.96
C GLU A 117 -4.45 -22.57 -39.07
N GLU A 118 -3.92 -23.41 -38.18
CA GLU A 118 -2.69 -23.19 -37.43
C GLU A 118 -1.51 -23.68 -38.28
N PRO A 119 -0.53 -22.83 -38.64
CA PRO A 119 0.76 -23.32 -39.08
C PRO A 119 1.67 -23.48 -37.87
N THR A 120 1.77 -24.73 -37.40
CA THR A 120 2.93 -25.21 -36.65
C THR A 120 4.19 -25.02 -37.51
N THR A 121 5.17 -24.24 -37.04
CA THR A 121 6.60 -24.39 -37.37
C THR A 121 7.46 -23.82 -36.27
#